data_AF-A0A9D6DH04-F1
#
_entry.id   AF-A0A9D6DH04-F1
#
_cell.length_a   1.000
_cell.length_b   1.000
_cell.length_c   1.000
_cell.angle_alpha   90.00
_cell.angle_beta   90.00
_cell.angle_gamma   90.00
#
_symmetry.space_group_name_H-M   'P 1'
#
loop_
_entity.id
_entity.type
_entity.pdbx_description
1 polymer ?
#
loop_
_entity_poly.entity_id
_entity_poly.type
_entity_poly.pdbx_seq_one_letter_code
_entity_poly.pdbx_strand_id
1 'polypeptide(L)'
;MPSLLFLALGRRAQDQRPHDQRRHRRAYCRGVYRFRAVAACGPTVLRTYTRETDAAVLEATYVLFTRLMGAMMYPSVEGVRAAATMLHRLGVIDRLPAPDEFIDLNLIARLETEGLFRRLLGVA
;
A
#
# COMPACT_ATOMS: atom_id res chain seq x y z
N MET A 1 1.07 11.65 9.53
CA MET A 1 0.23 11.70 8.31
C MET A 1 -0.04 10.27 7.88
N PRO A 2 -1.29 9.88 7.55
CA PRO A 2 -1.55 8.53 7.06
C PRO A 2 -0.94 8.38 5.67
N SER A 3 -0.10 7.38 5.51
CA SER A 3 0.68 7.21 4.30
C SER A 3 -0.03 6.36 3.28
N LEU A 4 -0.19 6.90 2.09
CA LEU A 4 -0.96 6.31 1.00
C LEU A 4 -0.04 5.51 0.06
N LEU A 5 0.36 4.31 0.48
CA LEU A 5 0.85 3.31 -0.47
C LEU A 5 -0.28 2.32 -0.76
N PHE A 6 -1.03 2.54 -1.85
CA PHE A 6 -2.14 1.68 -2.23
C PHE A 6 -1.99 1.21 -3.68
N LEU A 7 -2.36 -0.05 -3.92
CA LEU A 7 -2.41 -0.65 -5.24
C LEU A 7 -3.83 -0.44 -5.81
N ALA A 8 -3.98 0.42 -6.81
CA ALA A 8 -5.23 0.58 -7.53
C ALA A 8 -5.29 -0.44 -8.69
N LEU A 9 -6.33 -1.26 -8.71
CA LEU A 9 -6.63 -2.19 -9.80
C LEU A 9 -7.99 -1.83 -10.38
N GLY A 10 -8.09 -1.73 -11.71
CA GLY A 10 -9.37 -1.46 -12.35
C GLY A 10 -10.38 -2.59 -12.10
N ARG A 11 -11.64 -2.24 -11.80
CA ARG A 11 -12.73 -3.19 -11.51
C ARG A 11 -12.86 -4.29 -12.56
N ARG A 12 -12.76 -3.92 -13.85
CA ARG A 12 -12.75 -4.89 -14.96
C ARG A 12 -11.65 -5.95 -14.84
N ALA A 13 -10.46 -5.58 -14.38
CA ALA A 13 -9.35 -6.52 -14.19
C ALA A 13 -9.57 -7.40 -12.94
N GLN A 14 -10.35 -6.95 -11.97
CA GLN A 14 -10.73 -7.72 -10.77
C GLN A 14 -11.71 -8.83 -11.11
N ASP A 15 -12.71 -8.52 -11.95
CA ASP A 15 -13.79 -9.46 -12.28
C ASP A 15 -13.33 -10.56 -13.25
N GLN A 16 -12.41 -10.24 -14.18
CA GLN A 16 -11.95 -11.19 -15.19
C GLN A 16 -11.02 -12.28 -14.64
N ARG A 17 -10.26 -12.00 -13.58
CA ARG A 17 -9.24 -12.94 -13.03
C ARG A 17 -9.17 -12.90 -11.50
N PRO A 18 -10.25 -13.28 -10.79
CA PRO A 18 -10.33 -13.10 -9.34
C PRO A 18 -9.25 -13.88 -8.56
N HIS A 19 -8.80 -15.04 -9.04
CA HIS A 19 -7.74 -15.81 -8.40
C HIS A 19 -6.36 -15.15 -8.52
N ASP A 20 -6.00 -14.67 -9.71
CA ASP A 20 -4.72 -13.99 -9.95
C ASP A 20 -4.63 -12.69 -9.15
N GLN A 21 -5.75 -11.97 -9.06
CA GLN A 21 -5.83 -10.71 -8.32
C GLN A 21 -5.68 -10.91 -6.82
N ARG A 22 -6.20 -12.02 -6.26
CA ARG A 22 -5.95 -12.39 -4.86
C ARG A 22 -4.48 -12.73 -4.62
N ARG A 23 -3.88 -13.53 -5.52
CA ARG A 23 -2.45 -13.90 -5.44
C ARG A 23 -1.55 -12.67 -5.54
N HIS A 24 -1.86 -11.77 -6.46
CA HIS A 24 -1.12 -10.52 -6.68
C HIS A 24 -1.20 -9.62 -5.44
N ARG A 25 -2.40 -9.35 -4.91
CA ARG A 25 -2.58 -8.53 -3.71
C ARG A 25 -1.88 -9.12 -2.49
N ARG A 26 -1.91 -10.44 -2.32
CA ARG A 26 -1.16 -11.14 -1.25
C ARG A 26 0.36 -11.00 -1.43
N ALA A 27 0.86 -11.11 -2.65
CA ALA A 27 2.28 -10.91 -2.97
C ALA A 27 2.72 -9.47 -2.70
N TYR A 28 1.88 -8.49 -3.07
CA TYR A 28 2.11 -7.07 -2.78
C TYR A 28 2.22 -6.83 -1.27
N CYS A 29 1.25 -7.30 -0.47
CA CYS A 29 1.32 -7.19 0.99
C CYS A 29 2.61 -7.81 1.55
N ARG A 30 2.99 -8.99 1.09
CA ARG A 30 4.25 -9.63 1.52
C ARG A 30 5.48 -8.80 1.18
N GLY A 31 5.54 -8.25 -0.04
CA GLY A 31 6.66 -7.41 -0.48
C GLY A 31 6.80 -6.15 0.36
N VAL A 32 5.70 -5.44 0.58
CA VAL A 32 5.67 -4.20 1.35
C VAL A 32 6.05 -4.43 2.82
N TYR A 33 5.50 -5.47 3.45
CA TYR A 33 5.86 -5.79 4.84
C TYR A 33 7.32 -6.24 4.96
N ARG A 34 7.84 -7.01 3.99
CA ARG A 34 9.27 -7.39 3.97
C ARG A 34 10.19 -6.20 3.77
N PHE A 35 9.83 -5.27 2.88
CA PHE A 35 10.56 -4.03 2.66
C PHE A 35 10.70 -3.22 3.96
N ARG A 36 9.65 -3.19 4.78
CA ARG A 36 9.67 -2.52 6.08
C ARG A 36 10.44 -3.30 7.15
N ALA A 37 10.21 -4.61 7.26
CA ALA A 37 10.71 -5.41 8.38
C ALA A 37 12.21 -5.75 8.27
N VAL A 38 12.78 -5.73 7.07
CA VAL A 38 14.18 -6.10 6.84
C VAL A 38 14.96 -4.88 6.36
N ALA A 39 15.74 -4.27 7.25
CA ALA A 39 16.47 -3.01 6.99
C ALA A 39 17.32 -3.07 5.71
N ALA A 40 18.05 -4.16 5.47
CA ALA A 40 18.89 -4.33 4.27
C ALA A 40 18.10 -4.51 2.96
N CYS A 41 16.80 -4.86 3.03
CA CYS A 41 15.96 -5.08 1.86
C CYS A 41 15.62 -3.75 1.17
N GLY A 42 15.40 -2.69 1.94
CA GLY A 42 14.97 -1.39 1.44
C GLY A 42 15.96 -0.74 0.46
N PRO A 43 17.19 -0.41 0.90
CA PRO A 43 18.21 0.18 0.04
C PRO A 43 18.53 -0.68 -1.19
N THR A 44 18.51 -2.01 -1.05
CA THR A 44 18.72 -2.94 -2.17
C THR A 44 17.63 -2.82 -3.23
N VAL A 45 16.36 -2.76 -2.80
CA VAL A 45 15.21 -2.58 -3.70
C VAL A 45 15.28 -1.20 -4.37
N LEU A 46 15.55 -0.14 -3.59
CA LEU A 46 15.68 1.21 -4.12
C LEU A 46 16.75 1.25 -5.21
N ARG A 47 17.97 0.80 -4.93
CA ARG A 47 19.06 0.71 -5.91
C ARG A 47 18.66 -0.04 -7.18
N THR A 48 17.94 -1.16 -7.04
CA THR A 48 17.55 -1.99 -8.18
C THR A 48 16.63 -1.25 -9.15
N TYR A 49 15.68 -0.47 -8.63
CA TYR A 49 14.65 0.17 -9.45
C TYR A 49 14.94 1.64 -9.78
N THR A 50 15.70 2.35 -8.96
CA THR A 50 16.11 3.74 -9.24
C THR A 50 17.44 3.81 -9.98
N ARG A 51 18.25 2.73 -9.93
CA ARG A 51 19.66 2.70 -10.37
C ARG A 51 20.56 3.69 -9.63
N GLU A 52 20.11 4.24 -8.50
CA GLU A 52 20.92 5.08 -7.64
C GLU A 52 22.03 4.25 -6.99
N THR A 53 23.24 4.79 -6.92
CA THR A 53 24.44 4.13 -6.40
C THR A 53 24.95 4.74 -5.11
N ASP A 54 24.58 5.97 -4.80
CA ASP A 54 24.96 6.64 -3.55
C ASP A 54 24.26 5.99 -2.35
N ALA A 55 25.05 5.33 -1.50
CA ALA A 55 24.56 4.64 -0.32
C ALA A 55 23.88 5.58 0.69
N ALA A 56 24.37 6.81 0.85
CA ALA A 56 23.80 7.78 1.77
C ALA A 56 22.41 8.25 1.28
N VAL A 57 22.25 8.45 -0.03
CA VAL A 57 20.96 8.81 -0.63
C VAL A 57 19.96 7.65 -0.51
N LEU A 58 20.39 6.42 -0.80
CA LEU A 58 19.55 5.22 -0.67
C LEU A 58 19.07 5.02 0.77
N GLU A 59 19.96 5.15 1.75
CA GLU A 59 19.64 4.99 3.16
C GLU A 59 18.69 6.09 3.65
N ALA A 60 18.98 7.35 3.35
CA ALA A 60 18.13 8.48 3.72
C ALA A 60 16.73 8.35 3.10
N THR A 61 16.64 7.92 1.84
CA THR A 61 15.38 7.67 1.15
C THR A 61 14.61 6.54 1.82
N TYR A 62 15.27 5.44 2.17
CA TYR A 62 14.64 4.32 2.88
C TYR A 62 14.09 4.73 4.24
N VAL A 63 14.88 5.45 5.04
CA VAL A 63 14.46 5.96 6.36
C VAL A 63 13.27 6.91 6.24
N LEU A 64 13.29 7.82 5.27
CA LEU A 64 12.14 8.69 5.00
C LEU A 64 10.90 7.86 4.63
N PHE A 65 11.06 6.92 3.70
CA PHE A 65 9.94 6.12 3.21
C PHE A 65 9.32 5.24 4.29
N THR A 66 10.13 4.59 5.13
CA THR A 66 9.64 3.77 6.25
C THR A 66 8.90 4.57 7.31
N ARG A 67 9.35 5.81 7.62
CA ARG A 67 8.61 6.75 8.48
C ARG A 67 7.28 7.15 7.86
N LEU A 68 7.28 7.32 6.54
CA LEU A 68 6.09 7.50 5.74
C LEU A 68 5.40 6.17 5.42
N MET A 69 5.60 5.07 6.13
CA MET A 69 4.72 3.90 5.99
C MET A 69 4.01 3.68 7.32
N GLY A 70 2.70 3.99 7.35
CA GLY A 70 1.86 3.77 8.52
C GLY A 70 1.86 2.31 8.98
N ALA A 71 1.33 2.03 10.18
CA ALA A 71 1.23 0.64 10.68
C ALA A 71 0.44 -0.26 9.70
N MET A 72 -0.60 0.29 9.08
CA MET A 72 -1.41 -0.41 8.09
C MET A 72 -0.97 -0.02 6.68
N MET A 73 -0.70 -1.03 5.85
CA MET A 73 -0.25 -0.88 4.46
C MET A 73 -1.41 -0.91 3.46
N TYR A 74 -2.57 -0.43 3.89
CA TYR A 74 -3.77 -0.29 3.08
C TYR A 74 -4.44 1.05 3.40
N PRO A 75 -5.16 1.66 2.44
CA PRO A 75 -5.78 2.96 2.67
C PRO A 75 -6.84 2.88 3.76
N SER A 76 -6.89 3.89 4.63
CA SER A 76 -8.00 4.07 5.55
C SER A 76 -9.18 4.74 4.85
N VAL A 77 -10.40 4.48 5.34
CA VAL A 77 -11.63 5.12 4.86
C VAL A 77 -11.51 6.64 4.95
N GLU A 78 -10.94 7.14 6.05
CA GLU A 78 -10.72 8.55 6.32
C GLU A 78 -9.69 9.16 5.37
N GLY A 79 -8.62 8.42 5.06
CA GLY A 79 -7.59 8.87 4.12
C GLY A 79 -8.15 9.06 2.71
N VAL A 80 -8.97 8.10 2.25
CA VAL A 80 -9.66 8.20 0.96
C VAL A 80 -10.65 9.35 0.94
N ARG A 81 -11.44 9.51 2.02
CA ARG A 81 -12.39 10.62 2.15
C ARG A 81 -11.69 11.99 2.11
N ALA A 82 -10.55 12.12 2.79
CA ALA A 82 -9.77 13.35 2.79
C ALA A 82 -9.22 13.67 1.39
N ALA A 83 -8.67 12.67 0.69
CA ALA A 83 -8.19 12.83 -0.68
C ALA A 83 -9.31 13.21 -1.66
N ALA A 84 -10.46 12.53 -1.59
CA ALA A 84 -11.63 12.85 -2.42
C ALA A 84 -12.16 14.27 -2.16
N THR A 85 -12.21 14.68 -0.89
CA THR A 85 -12.62 16.04 -0.50
C THR A 85 -11.67 17.09 -1.08
N MET A 86 -10.36 16.85 -1.03
CA MET A 86 -9.36 17.75 -1.59
C MET A 86 -9.52 17.88 -3.11
N LEU A 87 -9.66 16.76 -3.82
CA LEU A 87 -9.84 16.75 -5.27
C LEU A 87 -11.12 17.47 -5.70
N HIS A 88 -12.21 17.30 -4.95
CA HIS A 88 -13.46 18.00 -5.22
C HIS A 88 -13.33 19.51 -5.01
N ARG A 89 -12.69 19.94 -3.92
CA ARG A 89 -12.42 21.36 -3.66
C ARG A 89 -11.56 22.02 -4.74
N LEU A 90 -10.67 21.25 -5.36
CA LEU A 90 -9.82 21.71 -6.47
C LEU A 90 -10.54 21.67 -7.83
N GLY A 91 -11.81 21.23 -7.88
CA GLY A 91 -12.56 21.11 -9.14
C GLY A 91 -12.07 20.00 -10.07
N VAL A 92 -11.30 19.04 -9.55
CA VAL A 92 -10.78 17.89 -10.35
C VAL A 92 -11.85 16.82 -10.53
N ILE A 93 -12.77 16.70 -9.57
CA ILE A 93 -13.91 15.77 -9.63
C ILE A 93 -15.22 16.50 -9.33
N ASP A 94 -16.25 16.19 -10.09
CA ASP A 94 -17.54 16.90 -10.04
C ASP A 94 -18.37 16.55 -8.80
N ARG A 95 -18.14 15.38 -8.21
CA ARG A 95 -18.85 14.91 -7.02
C ARG A 95 -17.90 14.33 -5.99
N LEU A 96 -18.33 14.31 -4.74
CA LEU A 96 -17.72 13.57 -3.65
C LEU A 96 -18.27 12.14 -3.63
N PRO A 97 -17.49 11.15 -4.07
CA PRO A 97 -17.96 9.77 -4.13
C PRO A 97 -17.84 9.09 -2.75
N ALA A 98 -18.66 8.06 -2.52
CA ALA A 98 -18.61 7.33 -1.25
C ALA A 98 -17.29 6.52 -1.16
N PRO A 99 -16.63 6.44 0.01
CA PRO A 99 -15.32 5.79 0.10
C PRO A 99 -15.31 4.33 -0.38
N ASP A 100 -16.38 3.59 -0.09
CA ASP A 100 -16.63 2.21 -0.50
C ASP A 100 -16.73 2.02 -2.03
N GLU A 101 -16.93 3.09 -2.80
CA GLU A 101 -16.81 3.06 -4.26
C GLU A 101 -15.36 2.79 -4.72
N PHE A 102 -14.34 3.12 -3.90
CA PHE A 102 -12.91 3.02 -4.25
C PHE A 102 -12.16 1.94 -3.47
N ILE A 103 -12.60 1.62 -2.25
CA ILE A 103 -11.90 0.67 -1.38
C ILE A 103 -12.72 -0.59 -1.15
N ASP A 104 -12.08 -1.72 -1.42
CA ASP A 104 -12.56 -3.04 -1.02
C ASP A 104 -11.73 -3.53 0.16
N LEU A 105 -12.25 -3.30 1.38
CA LEU A 105 -11.62 -3.76 2.62
C LEU A 105 -11.92 -5.22 2.95
N ASN A 106 -12.84 -5.88 2.25
CA ASN A 106 -13.19 -7.28 2.53
C ASN A 106 -11.99 -8.22 2.34
N LEU A 107 -11.15 -7.93 1.34
CA LEU A 107 -9.91 -8.68 1.15
C LEU A 107 -8.98 -8.50 2.35
N ILE A 108 -8.82 -7.27 2.84
CA ILE A 108 -7.94 -6.98 3.96
C ILE A 108 -8.41 -7.71 5.22
N ALA A 109 -9.71 -7.62 5.53
CA ALA A 109 -10.33 -8.33 6.64
C ALA A 109 -10.07 -9.85 6.53
N ARG A 110 -10.24 -10.41 5.33
CA ARG A 110 -9.93 -11.83 5.08
C ARG A 110 -8.46 -12.19 5.31
N LEU A 111 -7.52 -11.36 4.85
CA LEU A 111 -6.08 -11.56 5.07
C LEU A 111 -5.70 -11.44 6.56
N GLU A 112 -6.38 -10.58 7.31
CA GLU A 112 -6.26 -10.48 8.78
C GLU A 112 -6.76 -11.75 9.47
N THR A 113 -7.95 -12.26 9.10
CA THR A 113 -8.49 -13.51 9.61
C THR A 113 -7.58 -14.70 9.30
N GLU A 114 -7.01 -14.76 8.10
CA GLU A 114 -6.01 -15.76 7.69
C GLU A 114 -4.68 -15.63 8.45
N GLY A 115 -4.51 -14.59 9.28
CA GLY A 115 -3.32 -14.35 10.09
C GLY A 115 -2.09 -13.92 9.29
N LEU A 116 -2.27 -13.44 8.04
CA LEU A 116 -1.15 -13.08 7.17
C LEU A 116 -0.27 -12.01 7.82
N PHE A 117 -0.86 -10.94 8.33
CA PHE A 117 -0.11 -9.81 8.88
C PHE A 117 0.59 -10.17 10.19
N ARG A 118 -0.03 -10.96 11.07
CA ARG A 118 0.62 -11.49 12.28
C ARG A 118 1.87 -12.30 11.95
N ARG A 119 1.79 -13.17 10.96
CA ARG A 119 2.96 -13.95 10.47
C ARG A 119 4.05 -13.05 9.88
N LEU A 120 3.67 -12.01 9.14
CA LEU A 120 4.62 -11.07 8.54
C LEU A 120 5.30 -10.15 9.56
N LEU A 121 4.61 -9.85 10.67
CA LEU A 121 5.13 -9.03 11.76
C LEU A 121 5.88 -9.84 12.83
N GLY A 122 5.88 -11.17 12.75
CA GLY A 122 6.54 -12.05 13.71
C GLY A 122 5.86 -12.10 15.09
N VAL A 123 4.58 -11.73 15.17
CA VAL A 123 3.80 -11.68 16.43
C VAL A 123 2.89 -12.91 16.55
N ALA A 124 3.41 -14.08 16.16
CA ALA A 124 2.67 -15.34 16.12
C ALA A 124 2.59 -15.99 17.50
#